data_AF-A0A2P9H1X6-F1
#
_entry.id   AF-A0A2P9H1X6-F1
#
_cell.length_a   1.000
_cell.length_b   1.000
_cell.length_c   1.000
_cell.angle_alpha   90.00
_cell.angle_beta   90.00
_cell.angle_gamma   90.00
#
_symmetry.space_group_name_H-M   'P 1'
#
loop_
_entity.id
_entity.type
_entity.pdbx_description
1 polymer ?
#
loop_
_entity_poly.entity_id
_entity_poly.type
_entity_poly.pdbx_seq_one_letter_code
_entity_poly.pdbx_strand_id
1 'polypeptide(L)'
;MGPAMAAWIASRLTGIPFSFAGRAGDIYPPDGALKEKIRDSLFVTSENMTNVPYLNSFLPQAASKIYGIYNGIASGSFKDAPVAMKPPYQLLALGRFDRIKAFEVLLHACGILKESGLDFHLTLAGDGPRRLQLKYWTYRLGLKPHISYPGFVPHDRVSELFCSADIFVMSSAIHKSGDRDGLPTVIMEALMHRLPVVSTNVCGIPEVIINNETGLLVRQKDPPALADAIRKVISDRSAALEMAEKGRELVLKKFDPVANHGRIFDLFLEKAGGLHNP
;
A
#
# COMPACT_ATOMS: atom_id res chain seq x y z
N MET A 1 -10.85 11.02 17.34
CA MET A 1 -10.41 12.34 16.84
C MET A 1 -9.03 12.15 16.21
N GLY A 2 -8.91 12.38 14.90
CA GLY A 2 -7.64 12.18 14.18
C GLY A 2 -6.62 13.31 14.45
N PRO A 3 -5.34 13.11 14.12
CA PRO A 3 -4.28 14.10 14.36
C PRO A 3 -4.54 15.43 13.64
N ALA A 4 -5.08 15.41 12.42
CA ALA A 4 -5.43 16.62 11.67
C ALA A 4 -6.53 17.44 12.35
N MET A 5 -7.53 16.78 12.95
CA MET A 5 -8.58 17.45 13.73
C MET A 5 -8.00 18.08 15.00
N ALA A 6 -7.09 17.38 15.69
CA ALA A 6 -6.42 17.92 16.87
C ALA A 6 -5.58 19.15 16.56
N ALA A 7 -4.80 19.11 15.47
CA ALA A 7 -4.01 20.25 15.01
C ALA A 7 -4.89 21.45 14.65
N TRP A 8 -6.00 21.22 13.93
CA TRP A 8 -6.93 22.29 13.57
C TRP A 8 -7.56 22.95 14.80
N ILE A 9 -8.03 22.18 15.78
CA ILE A 9 -8.59 22.74 17.03
C ILE A 9 -7.52 23.50 17.81
N ALA A 10 -6.31 22.95 17.95
CA ALA A 10 -5.21 23.64 18.62
C ALA A 10 -4.85 24.96 17.93
N SER A 11 -4.81 24.97 16.59
CA SER A 11 -4.59 26.18 15.81
C SER A 11 -5.66 27.25 16.05
N ARG A 12 -6.95 26.85 16.08
CA ARG A 12 -8.08 27.75 16.36
C ARG A 12 -8.03 28.34 17.77
N LEU A 13 -7.50 27.61 18.74
CA LEU A 13 -7.39 28.06 20.14
C LEU A 13 -6.16 28.94 20.39
N THR A 14 -5.06 28.69 19.67
CA THR A 14 -3.75 29.32 19.95
C THR A 14 -3.35 30.39 18.94
N GLY A 15 -3.98 30.43 17.77
CA GLY A 15 -3.54 31.25 16.64
C GLY A 15 -2.30 30.72 15.91
N ILE A 16 -1.70 29.61 16.37
CA ILE A 16 -0.53 29.00 15.74
C ILE A 16 -0.99 28.30 14.45
N PRO A 17 -0.42 28.62 13.27
CA PRO A 17 -0.78 27.96 12.01
C PRO A 17 -0.45 26.46 12.01
N PHE A 18 -1.14 25.70 11.16
CA PHE A 18 -0.92 24.26 11.03
C PHE A 18 -0.90 23.82 9.57
N SER A 19 -0.28 22.66 9.32
CA SER A 19 -0.44 21.87 8.11
C SER A 19 -0.81 20.44 8.51
N PHE A 20 -1.27 19.62 7.55
CA PHE A 20 -1.55 18.21 7.81
C PHE A 20 -1.31 17.35 6.59
N ALA A 21 -1.10 16.05 6.82
CA ALA A 21 -1.07 15.04 5.77
C ALA A 21 -2.46 14.40 5.62
N GLY A 22 -3.03 14.43 4.42
CA GLY A 22 -4.27 13.75 4.07
C GLY A 22 -4.08 12.25 3.91
N ARG A 23 -3.89 11.54 5.03
CA ARG A 23 -3.77 10.07 5.05
C ARG A 23 -5.11 9.40 4.86
N ALA A 24 -5.12 8.18 4.34
CA ALA A 24 -6.35 7.47 4.00
C ALA A 24 -7.34 7.38 5.18
N GLY A 25 -6.87 7.09 6.39
CA GLY A 25 -7.72 7.07 7.60
C GLY A 25 -8.26 8.42 8.06
N ASP A 26 -7.70 9.55 7.59
CA ASP A 26 -8.15 10.91 7.91
C ASP A 26 -9.11 11.48 6.87
N ILE A 27 -9.11 10.92 5.66
CA ILE A 27 -9.89 11.44 4.51
C ILE A 27 -10.92 10.43 3.99
N TYR A 28 -10.81 9.15 4.31
CA TYR A 28 -11.74 8.09 3.93
C TYR A 28 -12.25 7.29 5.14
N PRO A 29 -13.56 7.38 5.47
CA PRO A 29 -14.48 8.43 5.05
C PRO A 29 -14.07 9.80 5.65
N PRO A 30 -14.46 10.92 5.04
CA PRO A 30 -14.15 12.24 5.58
C PRO A 30 -14.88 12.46 6.92
N ASP A 31 -14.20 13.13 7.85
CA ASP A 31 -14.70 13.38 9.21
C ASP A 31 -15.69 14.57 9.32
N GLY A 32 -16.21 15.05 8.19
CA GLY A 32 -17.15 16.17 8.12
C GLY A 32 -16.51 17.56 8.23
N ALA A 33 -15.25 17.67 8.70
CA ALA A 33 -14.53 18.94 8.82
C ALA A 33 -13.36 19.07 7.82
N LEU A 34 -13.27 18.15 6.84
CA LEU A 34 -12.13 18.11 5.92
C LEU A 34 -12.01 19.41 5.10
N LYS A 35 -13.12 20.00 4.69
CA LYS A 35 -13.15 21.27 3.95
C LYS A 35 -12.58 22.42 4.79
N GLU A 36 -12.98 22.51 6.05
CA GLU A 36 -12.55 23.53 7.01
C GLU A 36 -11.07 23.36 7.34
N LYS A 37 -10.61 22.12 7.57
CA LYS A 37 -9.20 21.81 7.77
C LYS A 37 -8.35 22.21 6.55
N ILE A 38 -8.82 21.89 5.34
CA ILE A 38 -8.15 22.34 4.10
C ILE A 38 -8.11 23.86 4.09
N ARG A 39 -9.25 24.56 4.26
CA ARG A 39 -9.33 26.03 4.24
C ARG A 39 -8.36 26.68 5.23
N ASP A 40 -8.28 26.17 6.46
CA ASP A 40 -7.57 26.84 7.55
C ASP A 40 -6.09 26.44 7.64
N SER A 41 -5.66 25.36 6.96
CA SER A 41 -4.25 24.93 6.93
C SER A 41 -3.38 25.81 6.02
N LEU A 42 -2.08 25.91 6.34
CA LEU A 42 -1.06 26.51 5.46
C LEU A 42 -0.91 25.71 4.16
N PHE A 43 -0.84 24.38 4.28
CA PHE A 43 -0.81 23.44 3.18
C PHE A 43 -1.25 22.05 3.63
N VAL A 44 -1.56 21.21 2.65
CA VAL A 44 -1.91 19.79 2.83
C VAL A 44 -0.96 18.95 2.00
N THR A 45 -0.38 17.91 2.59
CA THR A 45 0.38 16.90 1.84
C THR A 45 -0.42 15.62 1.66
N SER A 46 -0.12 14.87 0.62
CA SER A 46 -0.67 13.54 0.39
C SER A 46 0.42 12.57 -0.05
N GLU A 47 0.43 11.39 0.57
CA GLU A 47 1.42 10.32 0.33
C GLU A 47 1.20 9.53 -0.97
N ASN A 48 0.17 9.87 -1.74
CA ASN A 48 -0.10 9.37 -3.08
C ASN A 48 -0.82 10.45 -3.91
N MET A 49 -0.65 10.39 -5.23
CA MET A 49 -1.20 11.36 -6.18
C MET A 49 -2.71 11.16 -6.39
N THR A 50 -3.22 9.95 -6.21
CA THR A 50 -4.65 9.64 -6.34
C THR A 50 -5.52 10.45 -5.36
N ASN A 51 -4.98 10.76 -4.18
CA ASN A 51 -5.67 11.54 -3.17
C ASN A 51 -5.68 13.06 -3.45
N VAL A 52 -4.78 13.58 -4.29
CA VAL A 52 -4.69 15.03 -4.55
C VAL A 52 -5.97 15.56 -5.23
N PRO A 53 -6.48 14.97 -6.34
CA PRO A 53 -7.77 15.35 -6.90
C PRO A 53 -8.94 15.19 -5.94
N TYR A 54 -8.91 14.16 -5.09
CA TYR A 54 -9.95 13.95 -4.07
C TYR A 54 -9.99 15.09 -3.05
N LEU A 55 -8.83 15.46 -2.49
CA LEU A 55 -8.70 16.60 -1.57
C LEU A 55 -9.12 17.91 -2.25
N ASN A 56 -8.69 18.13 -3.50
CA ASN A 56 -9.06 19.31 -4.28
C ASN A 56 -10.59 19.44 -4.46
N SER A 57 -11.31 18.32 -4.55
CA SER A 57 -12.78 18.35 -4.75
C SER A 57 -13.55 18.96 -3.58
N PHE A 58 -12.99 18.97 -2.36
CA PHE A 58 -13.64 19.59 -1.18
C PHE A 58 -13.53 21.12 -1.18
N LEU A 59 -12.46 21.66 -1.77
CA LEU A 59 -12.21 23.10 -1.82
C LEU A 59 -11.35 23.47 -3.05
N PRO A 60 -11.92 23.49 -4.27
CA PRO A 60 -11.15 23.68 -5.51
C PRO A 60 -10.30 24.97 -5.54
N GLN A 61 -10.78 26.05 -4.91
CA GLN A 61 -10.07 27.31 -4.79
C GLN A 61 -8.79 27.23 -3.94
N ALA A 62 -8.61 26.16 -3.17
CA ALA A 62 -7.43 25.89 -2.36
C ALA A 62 -6.48 24.86 -3.01
N ALA A 63 -6.66 24.52 -4.28
CA ALA A 63 -5.84 23.52 -4.95
C ALA A 63 -4.33 23.86 -4.94
N SER A 64 -3.98 25.15 -4.93
CA SER A 64 -2.58 25.62 -4.90
C SER A 64 -1.82 25.27 -3.62
N LYS A 65 -2.51 24.83 -2.55
CA LYS A 65 -1.88 24.42 -1.29
C LYS A 65 -2.00 22.92 -0.98
N ILE A 66 -2.42 22.11 -1.94
CA ILE A 66 -2.52 20.66 -1.81
C ILE A 66 -1.41 20.02 -2.65
N TYR A 67 -0.49 19.32 -2.01
CA TYR A 67 0.73 18.79 -2.61
C TYR A 67 0.79 17.27 -2.49
N GLY A 68 1.08 16.58 -3.60
CA GLY A 68 1.47 15.18 -3.57
C GLY A 68 2.95 15.05 -3.23
N ILE A 69 3.25 14.52 -2.04
CA ILE A 69 4.60 14.21 -1.60
C ILE A 69 4.59 12.83 -0.98
N TYR A 70 5.27 11.89 -1.63
CA TYR A 70 5.33 10.51 -1.19
C TYR A 70 6.10 10.38 0.13
N ASN A 71 5.66 9.44 0.98
CA ASN A 71 6.50 9.03 2.11
C ASN A 71 7.71 8.28 1.57
N GLY A 72 8.90 8.58 2.10
CA GLY A 72 10.10 7.83 1.74
C GLY A 72 10.04 6.39 2.25
N ILE A 73 10.62 5.46 1.49
CA ILE A 73 10.96 4.13 2.01
C ILE A 73 12.35 4.18 2.66
N ALA A 74 12.52 3.53 3.81
CA ALA A 74 13.80 3.54 4.51
C ALA A 74 14.92 3.01 3.60
N SER A 75 16.01 3.77 3.48
CA SER A 75 17.22 3.35 2.79
C SER A 75 17.98 2.34 3.66
N GLY A 76 17.67 1.06 3.49
CA GLY A 76 18.36 -0.06 4.14
C GLY A 76 19.06 -0.97 3.13
N SER A 77 19.92 -1.86 3.63
CA SER A 77 20.43 -2.98 2.82
C SER A 77 19.30 -4.01 2.68
N PHE A 78 18.50 -3.87 1.62
CA PHE A 78 17.53 -4.87 1.21
C PHE A 78 18.27 -6.04 0.58
N LYS A 79 18.00 -7.25 1.07
CA LYS A 79 18.51 -8.47 0.44
C LYS A 79 17.63 -8.82 -0.75
N ASP A 80 18.24 -9.22 -1.85
CA ASP A 80 17.48 -9.68 -3.00
C ASP A 80 16.80 -11.02 -2.67
N ALA A 81 15.53 -11.14 -3.02
CA ALA A 81 14.81 -12.40 -2.98
C ALA A 81 15.37 -13.33 -4.07
N PRO A 82 15.66 -14.62 -3.76
CA PRO A 82 16.17 -15.56 -4.75
C PRO A 82 15.18 -15.85 -5.88
N VAL A 83 13.87 -15.77 -5.59
CA VAL A 83 12.75 -16.04 -6.51
C VAL A 83 13.03 -17.34 -7.29
N ALA A 84 12.99 -18.46 -6.58
CA ALA A 84 13.35 -19.76 -7.14
C ALA A 84 12.35 -20.19 -8.24
N MET A 85 11.08 -19.82 -8.09
CA MET A 85 9.96 -20.23 -8.95
C MET A 85 9.95 -21.75 -9.16
N LYS A 86 10.01 -22.51 -8.07
CA LYS A 86 9.94 -23.97 -8.07
C LYS A 86 8.81 -24.45 -7.15
N PRO A 87 8.05 -25.50 -7.53
CA PRO A 87 7.07 -26.10 -6.65
C PRO A 87 7.65 -26.61 -5.32
N PRO A 88 6.97 -26.42 -4.18
CA PRO A 88 5.78 -25.59 -4.03
C PRO A 88 6.12 -24.10 -4.23
N TYR A 89 5.38 -23.40 -5.09
CA TYR A 89 5.60 -21.98 -5.33
C TYR A 89 5.28 -21.16 -4.08
N GLN A 90 6.20 -20.30 -3.67
CA GLN A 90 6.12 -19.59 -2.39
C GLN A 90 5.43 -18.24 -2.57
N LEU A 91 4.16 -18.15 -2.18
CA LEU A 91 3.39 -16.92 -2.19
C LEU A 91 3.50 -16.21 -0.83
N LEU A 92 3.63 -14.89 -0.84
CA LEU A 92 3.63 -14.06 0.36
C LEU A 92 2.54 -12.99 0.28
N ALA A 93 1.78 -12.85 1.35
CA ALA A 93 0.93 -11.69 1.59
C ALA A 93 1.17 -11.20 3.02
N LEU A 94 1.43 -9.90 3.15
CA LEU A 94 1.76 -9.26 4.43
C LEU A 94 0.88 -8.03 4.65
N GLY A 95 0.26 -7.93 5.83
CA GLY A 95 -0.45 -6.72 6.22
C GLY A 95 -1.48 -6.95 7.33
N ARG A 96 -2.11 -5.86 7.78
CA ARG A 96 -3.19 -5.93 8.77
C ARG A 96 -4.38 -6.75 8.24
N PHE A 97 -4.92 -7.64 9.05
CA PHE A 97 -6.12 -8.41 8.71
C PHE A 97 -7.38 -7.57 8.95
N ASP A 98 -7.58 -6.59 8.08
CA ASP A 98 -8.77 -5.75 8.04
C ASP A 98 -9.55 -5.94 6.72
N ARG A 99 -10.64 -5.19 6.57
CA ARG A 99 -11.55 -5.29 5.43
C ARG A 99 -10.99 -4.70 4.14
N ILE A 100 -10.01 -3.80 4.21
CA ILE A 100 -9.47 -3.09 3.06
C ILE A 100 -8.31 -3.84 2.41
N LYS A 101 -7.61 -4.72 3.14
CA LYS A 101 -6.66 -5.68 2.51
C LYS A 101 -7.36 -6.79 1.73
N ALA A 102 -8.62 -7.06 2.09
CA ALA A 102 -9.49 -8.04 1.44
C ALA A 102 -8.81 -9.39 1.15
N PHE A 103 -8.00 -9.90 2.09
CA PHE A 103 -7.30 -11.19 1.96
C PHE A 103 -8.24 -12.38 1.74
N GLU A 104 -9.55 -12.24 1.99
CA GLU A 104 -10.56 -13.22 1.57
C GLU A 104 -10.55 -13.44 0.04
N VAL A 105 -10.34 -12.40 -0.76
CA VAL A 105 -10.19 -12.48 -2.23
C VAL A 105 -8.97 -13.32 -2.60
N LEU A 106 -7.84 -13.12 -1.90
CA LEU A 106 -6.64 -13.92 -2.08
C LEU A 106 -6.88 -15.40 -1.71
N LEU A 107 -7.58 -15.68 -0.61
CA LEU A 107 -7.92 -17.05 -0.24
C LEU A 107 -8.79 -17.74 -1.32
N HIS A 108 -9.76 -17.03 -1.89
CA HIS A 108 -10.55 -17.55 -3.01
C HIS A 108 -9.68 -17.79 -4.27
N ALA A 109 -8.73 -16.91 -4.56
CA ALA A 109 -7.77 -17.12 -5.65
C ALA A 109 -6.91 -18.36 -5.41
N CYS A 110 -6.42 -18.57 -4.18
CA CYS A 110 -5.72 -19.79 -3.77
C CYS A 110 -6.57 -21.05 -3.92
N GLY A 111 -7.89 -20.97 -3.68
CA GLY A 111 -8.83 -22.06 -3.97
C GLY A 111 -8.81 -22.45 -5.46
N ILE A 112 -8.88 -21.46 -6.34
CA ILE A 112 -8.80 -21.65 -7.81
C ILE A 112 -7.43 -22.23 -8.22
N LEU A 113 -6.34 -21.74 -7.64
CA LEU A 113 -4.99 -22.28 -7.90
C LEU A 113 -4.89 -23.76 -7.51
N LYS A 114 -5.39 -24.12 -6.34
CA LYS A 114 -5.44 -25.50 -5.85
C LYS A 114 -6.27 -26.39 -6.77
N GLU A 115 -7.47 -25.95 -7.16
CA GLU A 115 -8.34 -26.70 -8.09
C GLU A 115 -7.69 -26.92 -9.46
N SER A 116 -6.86 -25.97 -9.91
CA SER A 116 -6.05 -26.13 -11.13
C SER A 116 -4.82 -27.04 -10.98
N GLY A 117 -4.58 -27.61 -9.79
CA GLY A 117 -3.45 -28.51 -9.52
C GLY A 117 -2.12 -27.80 -9.32
N LEU A 118 -2.11 -26.48 -9.11
CA LEU A 118 -0.88 -25.74 -8.82
C LEU A 118 -0.38 -26.10 -7.42
N ASP A 119 0.87 -26.53 -7.30
CA ASP A 119 1.53 -26.77 -6.02
C ASP A 119 2.14 -25.47 -5.48
N PHE A 120 1.53 -24.90 -4.44
CA PHE A 120 1.92 -23.63 -3.84
C PHE A 120 1.75 -23.65 -2.32
N HIS A 121 2.48 -22.75 -1.67
CA HIS A 121 2.30 -22.41 -0.26
C HIS A 121 2.18 -20.90 -0.09
N LEU A 122 1.11 -20.43 0.56
CA LEU A 122 0.91 -19.04 0.94
C LEU A 122 1.30 -18.80 2.39
N THR A 123 2.28 -17.91 2.60
CA THR A 123 2.50 -17.29 3.90
C THR A 123 1.64 -16.04 4.01
N LEU A 124 0.59 -16.09 4.82
CA LEU A 124 -0.30 -14.96 5.10
C LEU A 124 0.06 -14.36 6.47
N ALA A 125 0.98 -13.40 6.45
CA ALA A 125 1.57 -12.77 7.63
C ALA A 125 0.82 -11.49 8.03
N GLY A 126 0.64 -11.30 9.34
CA GLY A 126 -0.09 -10.19 9.93
C GLY A 126 -1.09 -10.63 11.00
N ASP A 127 -1.84 -9.63 11.50
CA ASP A 127 -2.92 -9.84 12.44
C ASP A 127 -3.98 -8.74 12.29
N GLY A 128 -5.14 -8.93 12.91
CA GLY A 128 -6.22 -7.97 12.90
C GLY A 128 -7.60 -8.57 13.11
N PRO A 129 -8.64 -7.72 13.12
CA PRO A 129 -10.00 -8.12 13.47
C PRO A 129 -10.60 -9.22 12.56
N ARG A 130 -10.07 -9.40 11.34
CA ARG A 130 -10.52 -10.44 10.41
C ARG A 130 -9.79 -11.78 10.54
N ARG A 131 -8.86 -11.97 11.49
CA ARG A 131 -8.09 -13.21 11.65
C ARG A 131 -8.97 -14.47 11.67
N LEU A 132 -10.02 -14.49 12.49
CA LEU A 132 -10.93 -15.64 12.60
C LEU A 132 -11.69 -15.91 11.30
N GLN A 133 -12.12 -14.84 10.61
CA GLN A 133 -12.79 -14.95 9.32
C GLN A 133 -11.88 -15.56 8.25
N LEU A 134 -10.60 -15.14 8.20
CA LEU A 134 -9.62 -15.70 7.27
C LEU A 134 -9.35 -17.18 7.56
N LYS A 135 -9.22 -17.57 8.84
CA LYS A 135 -9.09 -18.98 9.24
C LYS A 135 -10.31 -19.81 8.85
N TYR A 136 -11.51 -19.26 8.98
CA TYR A 136 -12.74 -19.89 8.53
C TYR A 136 -12.72 -20.15 7.02
N TRP A 137 -12.38 -19.15 6.21
CA TRP A 137 -12.28 -19.31 4.75
C TRP A 137 -11.23 -20.35 4.34
N THR A 138 -10.07 -20.33 4.99
CA THR A 138 -9.02 -21.35 4.77
C THR A 138 -9.52 -22.77 5.06
N TYR A 139 -10.34 -22.96 6.10
CA TYR A 139 -10.98 -24.25 6.36
C TYR A 139 -12.04 -24.59 5.30
N ARG A 140 -12.93 -23.66 4.99
CA ARG A 140 -14.03 -23.85 4.03
C ARG A 140 -13.56 -24.18 2.62
N LEU A 141 -12.43 -23.61 2.19
CA LEU A 141 -11.81 -23.85 0.88
C LEU A 141 -10.84 -25.05 0.90
N GLY A 142 -10.67 -25.71 2.04
CA GLY A 142 -9.74 -26.83 2.18
C GLY A 142 -8.27 -26.45 1.93
N LEU A 143 -7.89 -25.23 2.29
CA LEU A 143 -6.55 -24.65 2.06
C LEU A 143 -5.61 -24.80 3.26
N LYS A 144 -6.03 -25.48 4.33
CA LYS A 144 -5.20 -25.73 5.53
C LYS A 144 -3.76 -26.18 5.23
N PRO A 145 -3.48 -27.13 4.31
CA PRO A 145 -2.10 -27.55 4.04
C PRO A 145 -1.30 -26.54 3.21
N HIS A 146 -1.95 -25.58 2.56
CA HIS A 146 -1.32 -24.61 1.66
C HIS A 146 -1.06 -23.24 2.32
N ILE A 147 -1.49 -23.02 3.57
CA ILE A 147 -1.47 -21.66 4.15
C ILE A 147 -0.89 -21.65 5.57
N SER A 148 0.17 -20.88 5.76
CA SER A 148 0.71 -20.54 7.09
C SER A 148 0.25 -19.16 7.54
N TYR A 149 0.07 -19.01 8.85
CA TYR A 149 -0.30 -17.74 9.50
C TYR A 149 0.68 -17.46 10.64
N PRO A 150 1.87 -16.89 10.36
CA PRO A 150 2.87 -16.63 11.39
C PRO A 150 2.39 -15.60 12.43
N GLY A 151 1.30 -14.87 12.15
CA GLY A 151 0.82 -13.80 13.02
C GLY A 151 1.53 -12.49 12.73
N PHE A 152 1.58 -11.60 13.72
CA PHE A 152 2.35 -10.37 13.62
C PHE A 152 3.85 -10.70 13.48
N VAL A 153 4.49 -10.12 12.46
CA VAL A 153 5.92 -10.30 12.20
C VAL A 153 6.62 -8.96 12.46
N PRO A 154 7.55 -8.90 13.43
CA PRO A 154 8.36 -7.72 13.68
C PRO A 154 9.11 -7.25 12.43
N HIS A 155 9.28 -5.93 12.28
CA HIS A 155 9.82 -5.32 11.08
C HIS A 155 11.23 -5.84 10.70
N ASP A 156 12.07 -6.13 11.68
CA ASP A 156 13.41 -6.71 11.49
C ASP A 156 13.40 -8.14 10.92
N ARG A 157 12.29 -8.86 11.02
CA ARG A 157 12.10 -10.21 10.48
C ARG A 157 11.35 -10.22 9.14
N VAL A 158 10.74 -9.11 8.74
CA VAL A 158 9.96 -9.03 7.48
C VAL A 158 10.83 -9.32 6.25
N SER A 159 12.09 -8.91 6.25
CA SER A 159 13.02 -9.18 5.14
C SER A 159 13.18 -10.68 4.85
N GLU A 160 13.15 -11.53 5.89
CA GLU A 160 13.24 -12.98 5.73
C GLU A 160 12.03 -13.55 5.00
N LEU A 161 10.84 -13.00 5.24
CA LEU A 161 9.64 -13.41 4.51
C LEU A 161 9.78 -13.09 3.02
N PHE A 162 10.22 -11.88 2.69
CA PHE A 162 10.44 -11.49 1.29
C PHE A 162 11.47 -12.39 0.61
N CYS A 163 12.59 -12.70 1.28
CA CYS A 163 13.61 -13.61 0.75
C CYS A 163 13.16 -15.07 0.66
N SER A 164 12.09 -15.47 1.35
CA SER A 164 11.53 -16.83 1.29
C SER A 164 10.41 -17.00 0.26
N ALA A 165 10.04 -15.93 -0.44
CA ALA A 165 8.93 -15.88 -1.37
C ALA A 165 9.39 -15.83 -2.84
N ASP A 166 8.54 -16.32 -3.72
CA ASP A 166 8.64 -16.17 -5.17
C ASP A 166 7.77 -15.01 -5.67
N ILE A 167 6.63 -14.75 -5.02
CA ILE A 167 5.67 -13.72 -5.42
C ILE A 167 5.08 -13.05 -4.18
N PHE A 168 5.05 -11.72 -4.19
CA PHE A 168 4.24 -10.95 -3.26
C PHE A 168 2.86 -10.67 -3.85
N VAL A 169 1.81 -10.92 -3.07
CA VAL A 169 0.41 -10.71 -3.49
C VAL A 169 -0.31 -9.76 -2.53
N MET A 170 -0.93 -8.71 -3.08
CA MET A 170 -1.76 -7.78 -2.33
C MET A 170 -3.16 -7.66 -2.95
N SER A 171 -4.19 -7.98 -2.17
CA SER A 171 -5.58 -8.06 -2.65
C SER A 171 -6.43 -6.84 -2.24
N SER A 172 -5.82 -5.68 -2.04
CA SER A 172 -6.49 -4.49 -1.49
C SER A 172 -7.79 -4.13 -2.22
N ALA A 173 -8.76 -3.59 -1.47
CA ALA A 173 -10.06 -3.21 -1.98
C ALA A 173 -10.57 -1.93 -1.31
N ILE A 174 -11.41 -1.21 -2.06
CA ILE A 174 -12.20 -0.11 -1.54
C ILE A 174 -13.48 -0.70 -0.95
N HIS A 175 -13.67 -0.47 0.35
CA HIS A 175 -14.86 -0.89 1.07
C HIS A 175 -16.07 -0.03 0.66
N LYS A 176 -17.29 -0.56 0.81
CA LYS A 176 -18.55 0.13 0.44
C LYS A 176 -18.75 1.47 1.16
N SER A 177 -18.14 1.66 2.32
CA SER A 177 -18.16 2.94 3.06
C SER A 177 -17.17 3.98 2.52
N GLY A 178 -16.43 3.65 1.46
CA GLY A 178 -15.34 4.46 0.92
C GLY A 178 -13.99 4.25 1.62
N ASP A 179 -13.94 3.51 2.73
CA ASP A 179 -12.71 3.16 3.45
C ASP A 179 -11.77 2.35 2.56
N ARG A 180 -10.49 2.71 2.57
CA ARG A 180 -9.47 2.21 1.66
C ARG A 180 -8.08 2.54 2.18
N ASP A 181 -7.07 1.89 1.62
CA ASP A 181 -5.67 2.23 1.90
C ASP A 181 -5.20 3.44 1.07
N GLY A 182 -4.06 4.03 1.44
CA GLY A 182 -3.34 4.98 0.60
C GLY A 182 -2.49 4.25 -0.44
N LEU A 183 -1.24 4.01 -0.09
CA LEU A 183 -0.32 3.14 -0.81
C LEU A 183 0.30 2.17 0.22
N PRO A 184 0.03 0.85 0.15
CA PRO A 184 0.62 -0.10 1.08
C PRO A 184 2.16 -0.11 0.96
N THR A 185 2.87 0.31 2.01
CA THR A 185 4.35 0.36 2.01
C THR A 185 5.00 -0.99 1.74
N VAL A 186 4.35 -2.07 2.19
CA VAL A 186 4.79 -3.46 1.97
C VAL A 186 4.96 -3.83 0.49
N ILE A 187 4.25 -3.16 -0.43
CA ILE A 187 4.45 -3.34 -1.88
C ILE A 187 5.82 -2.81 -2.29
N MET A 188 6.19 -1.63 -1.80
CA MET A 188 7.49 -1.03 -2.07
C MET A 188 8.60 -1.87 -1.43
N GLU A 189 8.39 -2.36 -0.21
CA GLU A 189 9.34 -3.26 0.46
C GLU A 189 9.56 -4.55 -0.34
N ALA A 190 8.51 -5.15 -0.90
CA ALA A 190 8.63 -6.31 -1.79
C ALA A 190 9.50 -6.00 -3.03
N LEU A 191 9.24 -4.88 -3.71
CA LEU A 191 10.02 -4.44 -4.86
C LEU A 191 11.48 -4.13 -4.50
N MET A 192 11.72 -3.55 -3.31
CA MET A 192 13.08 -3.33 -2.82
C MET A 192 13.88 -4.63 -2.63
N HIS A 193 13.20 -5.76 -2.39
CA HIS A 193 13.80 -7.10 -2.39
C HIS A 193 13.80 -7.76 -3.78
N ARG A 194 13.47 -7.05 -4.87
CA ARG A 194 13.32 -7.61 -6.23
C ARG A 194 12.31 -8.78 -6.31
N LEU A 195 11.30 -8.76 -5.45
CA LEU A 195 10.25 -9.76 -5.44
C LEU A 195 9.12 -9.36 -6.41
N PRO A 196 8.75 -10.22 -7.38
CA PRO A 196 7.61 -9.97 -8.27
C PRO A 196 6.32 -9.69 -7.49
N VAL A 197 5.57 -8.68 -7.93
CA VAL A 197 4.33 -8.25 -7.27
C VAL A 197 3.11 -8.47 -8.16
N VAL A 198 2.09 -9.10 -7.59
CA VAL A 198 0.72 -9.12 -8.13
C VAL A 198 -0.17 -8.33 -7.18
N SER A 199 -0.92 -7.35 -7.69
CA SER A 199 -1.76 -6.51 -6.85
C SER A 199 -3.06 -6.08 -7.54
N THR A 200 -3.93 -5.44 -6.77
CA THR A 200 -5.18 -4.84 -7.25
C THR A 200 -4.98 -3.39 -7.70
N ASN A 201 -5.74 -2.95 -8.70
CA ASN A 201 -5.68 -1.61 -9.27
C ASN A 201 -6.45 -0.53 -8.46
N VAL A 202 -6.18 -0.40 -7.16
CA VAL A 202 -6.88 0.55 -6.27
C VAL A 202 -5.93 1.53 -5.58
N CYS A 203 -6.45 2.72 -5.26
CA CYS A 203 -5.75 3.75 -4.48
C CYS A 203 -4.41 4.13 -5.14
N GLY A 204 -3.35 4.31 -4.34
CA GLY A 204 -2.01 4.62 -4.85
C GLY A 204 -1.25 3.45 -5.44
N ILE A 205 -1.79 2.21 -5.44
CA ILE A 205 -1.07 1.02 -5.94
C ILE A 205 -0.62 1.19 -7.41
N PRO A 206 -1.44 1.70 -8.34
CA PRO A 206 -1.02 1.91 -9.73
C PRO A 206 0.07 2.96 -9.93
N GLU A 207 0.45 3.69 -8.88
CA GLU A 207 1.56 4.67 -8.93
C GLU A 207 2.94 4.00 -8.82
N VAL A 208 2.96 2.75 -8.32
CA VAL A 208 4.14 1.90 -8.12
C VAL A 208 4.08 0.62 -8.97
N ILE A 209 2.89 0.02 -9.11
CA ILE A 209 2.68 -1.17 -9.94
C ILE A 209 2.04 -0.74 -11.27
N ILE A 210 2.87 -0.57 -12.30
CA ILE A 210 2.47 -0.32 -13.67
C ILE A 210 2.28 -1.68 -14.34
N ASN A 211 1.05 -1.95 -14.80
CA ASN A 211 0.66 -3.28 -15.25
C ASN A 211 1.52 -3.80 -16.42
N ASN A 212 2.10 -4.98 -16.26
CA ASN A 212 3.07 -5.62 -17.16
C ASN A 212 4.44 -4.91 -17.28
N GLU A 213 4.70 -3.88 -16.47
CA GLU A 213 5.99 -3.18 -16.46
C GLU A 213 6.71 -3.35 -15.13
N THR A 214 6.05 -3.07 -14.00
CA THR A 214 6.65 -3.20 -12.65
C THR A 214 5.95 -4.25 -11.78
N GLY A 215 4.99 -4.96 -12.36
CA GLY A 215 4.20 -6.02 -11.75
C GLY A 215 2.88 -6.21 -12.50
N LEU A 216 1.98 -7.05 -11.96
CA LEU A 216 0.66 -7.26 -12.55
C LEU A 216 -0.43 -6.61 -11.70
N LEU A 217 -1.36 -5.94 -12.39
CA LEU A 217 -2.57 -5.39 -11.79
C LEU A 217 -3.81 -6.13 -12.25
N VAL A 218 -4.68 -6.44 -11.29
CA VAL A 218 -6.02 -6.98 -11.52
C VAL A 218 -7.08 -6.08 -10.91
N ARG A 219 -8.35 -6.31 -11.27
CA ARG A 219 -9.46 -5.63 -10.60
C ARG A 219 -9.58 -6.13 -9.16
N GLN A 220 -9.88 -5.23 -8.24
CA GLN A 220 -10.25 -5.62 -6.87
C GLN A 220 -11.48 -6.54 -6.88
N LYS A 221 -11.57 -7.44 -5.89
CA LYS A 221 -12.70 -8.38 -5.70
C LYS A 221 -12.90 -9.35 -6.87
N ASP A 222 -11.82 -9.69 -7.59
CA ASP A 222 -11.81 -10.61 -8.72
C ASP A 222 -10.83 -11.77 -8.48
N PRO A 223 -11.24 -12.81 -7.69
CA PRO A 223 -10.37 -13.95 -7.41
C PRO A 223 -9.86 -14.70 -8.66
N PRO A 224 -10.67 -14.94 -9.72
CA PRO A 224 -10.19 -15.53 -10.96
C PRO A 224 -9.06 -14.73 -11.61
N ALA A 225 -9.23 -13.41 -11.77
CA ALA A 225 -8.18 -12.57 -12.36
C ALA A 225 -6.90 -12.59 -11.50
N LEU A 226 -7.03 -12.58 -10.17
CA LEU A 226 -5.88 -12.66 -9.27
C LEU A 226 -5.13 -13.99 -9.40
N ALA A 227 -5.84 -15.12 -9.52
CA ALA A 227 -5.24 -16.43 -9.75
C ALA A 227 -4.54 -16.51 -11.12
N ASP A 228 -5.15 -15.95 -12.17
CA ASP A 228 -4.54 -15.86 -13.51
C ASP A 228 -3.24 -15.04 -13.50
N ALA A 229 -3.23 -13.90 -12.81
CA ALA A 229 -2.04 -13.07 -12.69
C ALA A 229 -0.91 -13.78 -11.93
N ILE A 230 -1.24 -14.52 -10.85
CA ILE A 230 -0.26 -15.36 -10.14
C ILE A 230 0.33 -16.41 -11.08
N ARG A 231 -0.52 -17.15 -11.82
CA ARG A 231 -0.06 -18.14 -12.82
C ARG A 231 0.85 -17.52 -13.88
N LYS A 232 0.49 -16.34 -14.39
CA LYS A 232 1.29 -15.63 -15.40
C LYS A 232 2.69 -15.32 -14.89
N VAL A 233 2.81 -14.81 -13.66
CA VAL A 233 4.11 -14.54 -13.03
C VAL A 233 4.92 -15.81 -12.80
N ILE A 234 4.27 -16.90 -12.40
CA ILE A 234 4.92 -18.21 -12.22
C ILE A 234 5.45 -18.77 -13.56
N SER A 235 4.70 -18.59 -14.64
CA SER A 235 4.99 -19.20 -15.94
C SER A 235 6.24 -18.64 -16.64
N ASP A 236 6.66 -17.43 -16.27
CA ASP A 236 7.84 -16.77 -16.85
C ASP A 236 8.64 -16.05 -15.77
N ARG A 237 9.60 -16.79 -15.18
CA ARG A 237 10.51 -16.26 -14.15
C ARG A 237 11.32 -15.07 -14.66
N SER A 238 11.73 -15.06 -15.93
CA SER A 238 12.57 -13.99 -16.47
C SER A 238 11.79 -12.69 -16.54
N ALA A 239 10.58 -12.73 -17.12
CA ALA A 239 9.69 -11.57 -17.17
C ALA A 239 9.27 -11.09 -15.77
N ALA A 240 9.04 -12.03 -14.84
CA ALA A 240 8.73 -11.70 -13.45
C ALA A 240 9.86 -10.90 -12.77
N LEU A 241 11.11 -11.31 -12.93
CA LEU A 241 12.28 -10.62 -12.38
C LEU A 241 12.52 -9.27 -13.05
N GLU A 242 12.32 -9.17 -14.37
CA GLU A 242 12.42 -7.90 -15.08
C GLU A 242 11.40 -6.87 -14.55
N MET A 243 10.15 -7.31 -14.32
CA MET A 243 9.14 -6.46 -13.69
C MET A 243 9.54 -6.02 -12.29
N ALA A 244 10.05 -6.94 -11.47
CA ALA A 244 10.47 -6.62 -10.11
C ALA A 244 11.61 -5.60 -10.09
N GLU A 245 12.57 -5.70 -11.02
CA GLU A 245 13.68 -4.74 -11.12
C GLU A 245 13.21 -3.35 -11.54
N LYS A 246 12.38 -3.25 -12.59
CA LYS A 246 11.77 -1.98 -13.00
C LYS A 246 10.97 -1.35 -11.86
N GLY A 247 10.27 -2.18 -11.07
CA GLY A 247 9.57 -1.73 -9.88
C GLY A 247 10.50 -1.18 -8.80
N ARG A 248 11.64 -1.85 -8.54
CA ARG A 248 12.67 -1.36 -7.61
C ARG A 248 13.22 -0.01 -8.06
N GLU A 249 13.57 0.13 -9.33
CA GLU A 249 14.07 1.39 -9.91
C GLU A 249 13.05 2.52 -9.76
N LEU A 250 11.77 2.24 -10.03
CA LEU A 250 10.68 3.21 -9.86
C LEU A 250 10.54 3.63 -8.39
N VAL A 251 10.63 2.67 -7.45
CA VAL A 251 10.56 2.94 -6.00
C VAL A 251 11.72 3.85 -5.58
N LEU A 252 12.95 3.50 -5.93
CA LEU A 252 14.15 4.30 -5.64
C LEU A 252 14.06 5.72 -6.19
N LYS A 253 13.48 5.89 -7.38
CA LYS A 253 13.31 7.20 -8.02
C LYS A 253 12.24 8.07 -7.38
N LYS A 254 11.08 7.50 -7.01
CA LYS A 254 9.91 8.26 -6.56
C LYS A 254 9.81 8.39 -5.03
N PHE A 255 10.32 7.43 -4.29
CA PHE A 255 10.14 7.28 -2.84
C PHE A 255 11.46 7.46 -2.08
N ASP A 256 12.38 8.23 -2.63
CA ASP A 256 13.61 8.61 -1.94
C ASP A 256 13.29 9.46 -0.70
N PRO A 257 13.71 9.05 0.51
CA PRO A 257 13.37 9.76 1.74
C PRO A 257 14.04 11.13 1.82
N VAL A 258 15.26 11.29 1.32
CA VAL A 258 15.99 12.56 1.41
C VAL A 258 15.31 13.62 0.55
N ALA A 259 15.03 13.30 -0.71
CA ALA A 259 14.35 14.17 -1.64
C ALA A 259 12.94 14.53 -1.17
N ASN A 260 12.14 13.54 -0.74
CA ASN A 260 10.76 13.81 -0.34
C ASN A 260 10.66 14.55 0.99
N HIS A 261 11.51 14.26 1.98
CA HIS A 261 11.57 15.05 3.22
C HIS A 261 12.07 16.48 2.96
N GLY A 262 13.05 16.66 2.08
CA GLY A 262 13.51 17.98 1.64
C GLY A 262 12.36 18.82 1.09
N ARG A 263 11.53 18.24 0.22
CA ARG A 263 10.34 18.93 -0.33
C ARG A 263 9.33 19.34 0.75
N ILE A 264 9.11 18.54 1.79
CA ILE A 264 8.23 18.91 2.91
C ILE A 264 8.85 20.06 3.69
N PHE A 265 10.17 20.00 3.95
CA PHE A 265 10.89 21.06 4.63
C PHE A 265 10.83 22.38 3.86
N ASP A 266 11.05 22.36 2.54
CA ASP A 266 10.94 23.53 1.67
C ASP A 266 9.54 24.13 1.70
N LEU A 267 8.48 23.31 1.73
CA LEU A 267 7.10 23.80 1.89
C LEU A 267 6.89 24.52 3.23
N PHE A 268 7.45 24.00 4.32
CA PHE A 268 7.38 24.70 5.60
C PHE A 268 8.10 26.04 5.54
N LEU A 269 9.28 26.11 4.93
CA LEU A 269 10.00 27.38 4.76
C LEU A 269 9.22 28.38 3.89
N GLU A 270 8.67 27.93 2.76
CA GLU A 270 7.91 28.78 1.84
C GLU A 270 6.61 29.30 2.48
N LYS A 271 5.84 28.40 3.12
CA LYS A 271 4.50 28.74 3.61
C LYS A 271 4.49 29.35 5.01
N ALA A 272 5.45 29.00 5.87
CA ALA A 272 5.57 29.59 7.20
C ALA A 272 6.45 30.85 7.19
N GLY A 273 7.49 30.91 6.33
CA GLY A 273 8.36 32.09 6.21
C GLY A 273 7.63 33.35 5.73
N GLY A 274 6.55 33.19 4.94
CA GLY A 274 5.68 34.29 4.53
C GLY A 274 4.87 34.94 5.67
N LEU A 275 4.85 34.35 6.87
CA LEU A 275 4.14 34.89 8.04
C LEU A 275 4.96 35.95 8.82
N HIS A 276 6.22 36.17 8.43
CA HIS A 276 7.15 37.12 9.07
C HIS A 276 7.52 38.34 8.22
N ASN A 277 6.84 38.59 7.09
CA ASN A 277 6.94 39.90 6.43
C ASN A 277 5.85 40.84 6.99
N PRO A 278 6.24 41.90 7.73
CA PRO A 278 5.31 42.88 8.29
C PRO A 278 4.61 43.72 7.21
#